data_AF-A0A8B9XJN7-F1
#
_entry.id   AF-A0A8B9XJN7-F1
#
_cell.length_a   1.000
_cell.length_b   1.000
_cell.length_c   1.000
_cell.angle_alpha   90.00
_cell.angle_beta   90.00
_cell.angle_gamma   90.00
#
_symmetry.space_group_name_H-M   'P 1'
#
loop_
_entity.id
_entity.type
_entity.pdbx_description
1 polymer ?
#
loop_
_entity_poly.entity_id
_entity_poly.type
_entity_poly.pdbx_seq_one_letter_code
_entity_poly.pdbx_strand_id
1 'polypeptide(L)'
;MMVKTLHLVHWNSAKYTSFADAASQADGLALIGVLVKNKKAPFTNFDPSVLLPPSLDYWAYSGSLTHPPLHESVTWIIFKETISVSSEQLAQFRSLLANAEGDREVHIKQNNRPPQPLKGRTVKASF
;
A
#
# COMPACT_ATOMS: atom_id res chain seq x y z
N MET A 1 -13.55 -12.88 8.61
CA MET A 1 -13.52 -12.12 7.35
C MET A 1 -12.08 -11.69 7.08
N MET A 2 -11.49 -11.99 5.91
CA MET A 2 -10.14 -11.51 5.57
C MET A 2 -10.22 -10.16 4.86
N VAL A 3 -9.80 -9.09 5.54
CA VAL A 3 -9.60 -7.79 4.89
C VAL A 3 -8.44 -7.90 3.89
N LYS A 4 -8.58 -7.24 2.74
CA LYS A 4 -7.52 -7.02 1.75
C LYS A 4 -7.40 -5.52 1.53
N THR A 5 -6.17 -5.06 1.36
CA THR A 5 -5.84 -3.64 1.33
C THR A 5 -5.16 -3.34 0.00
N LEU A 6 -5.91 -2.73 -0.93
CA LEU A 6 -5.28 -1.97 -2.01
C LEU A 6 -4.55 -0.80 -1.38
N HIS A 7 -3.43 -0.41 -1.97
CA HIS A 7 -2.84 0.85 -1.63
C HIS A 7 -2.02 1.49 -2.82
N LEU A 8 -2.05 2.84 -2.99
CA LEU A 8 -1.49 3.72 -4.08
C LEU A 8 -0.45 4.81 -3.63
N VAL A 9 0.86 4.65 -3.92
CA VAL A 9 1.99 5.46 -3.33
C VAL A 9 2.09 6.90 -3.82
N HIS A 10 2.18 7.85 -2.89
CA HIS A 10 2.57 9.24 -3.15
C HIS A 10 3.77 9.65 -2.31
N TRP A 11 4.58 10.59 -2.81
CA TRP A 11 5.74 11.16 -2.12
C TRP A 11 5.77 12.69 -2.26
N ASN A 12 6.41 13.36 -1.30
CA ASN A 12 6.36 14.81 -1.14
C ASN A 12 7.37 15.52 -2.07
N SER A 13 6.99 15.65 -3.35
CA SER A 13 7.77 16.33 -4.39
C SER A 13 7.90 17.85 -4.22
N ALA A 14 7.15 18.46 -3.29
CA ALA A 14 7.32 19.87 -2.94
C ALA A 14 8.55 20.12 -2.03
N LYS A 15 9.06 19.08 -1.36
CA LYS A 15 10.22 19.15 -0.46
C LYS A 15 11.42 18.32 -0.89
N TYR A 16 11.19 17.24 -1.62
CA TYR A 16 12.23 16.27 -1.99
C TYR A 16 12.40 16.18 -3.50
N THR A 17 13.58 15.72 -3.93
CA THR A 17 13.93 15.54 -5.35
C THR A 17 13.59 14.15 -5.89
N SER A 18 13.46 13.15 -5.02
CA SER A 18 13.10 11.78 -5.42
C SER A 18 12.32 11.04 -4.33
N PHE A 19 11.65 9.96 -4.74
CA PHE A 19 11.08 8.98 -3.80
C PHE A 19 12.13 8.41 -2.85
N ALA A 20 13.37 8.18 -3.29
CA ALA A 20 14.41 7.59 -2.46
C ALA A 20 14.80 8.52 -1.29
N ASP A 21 14.92 9.82 -1.57
CA ASP A 21 15.17 10.85 -0.56
C ASP A 21 14.00 10.90 0.43
N ALA A 22 12.77 11.01 -0.10
CA ALA A 22 11.54 11.14 0.68
C ALA A 22 11.20 9.90 1.54
N ALA A 23 11.52 8.69 1.09
CA ALA A 23 11.09 7.44 1.74
C ALA A 23 11.62 7.26 3.17
N SER A 24 12.64 8.01 3.56
CA SER A 24 13.24 8.03 4.90
C SER A 24 12.73 9.15 5.82
N GLN A 25 11.94 10.09 5.30
CA GLN A 25 11.60 11.36 5.96
C GLN A 25 10.17 11.35 6.53
N ALA A 26 9.96 11.93 7.71
CA ALA A 26 8.71 11.83 8.47
C ALA A 26 7.45 12.32 7.72
N ASP A 27 7.61 13.30 6.84
CA ASP A 27 6.57 13.87 5.96
C ASP A 27 6.82 13.57 4.47
N GLY A 28 7.61 12.53 4.20
CA GLY A 28 8.05 12.19 2.85
C GLY A 28 7.06 11.37 2.04
N LEU A 29 6.26 10.50 2.69
CA LEU A 29 5.28 9.63 2.01
C LEU A 29 3.85 9.86 2.49
N ALA A 30 2.93 9.91 1.54
CA ALA A 30 1.51 9.67 1.80
C ALA A 30 1.18 8.27 1.30
N LEU A 31 1.14 7.29 2.21
CA LEU A 31 0.72 5.96 1.84
C LEU A 31 -0.79 5.86 1.88
N ILE A 32 -1.28 5.76 0.68
CA ILE A 32 -1.71 4.46 0.23
C ILE A 32 -0.42 3.83 -0.46
N GLY A 33 -0.01 2.54 -0.44
CA GLY A 33 0.94 1.91 -1.41
C GLY A 33 1.22 0.37 -1.38
N VAL A 34 1.18 -0.36 -2.52
CA VAL A 34 1.57 -1.80 -2.71
C VAL A 34 2.78 -1.91 -3.67
N LEU A 35 3.70 -2.86 -3.44
CA LEU A 35 4.96 -3.01 -4.20
C LEU A 35 4.97 -4.21 -5.17
N VAL A 36 5.72 -4.06 -6.27
CA VAL A 36 6.11 -5.12 -7.23
C VAL A 36 7.62 -5.08 -7.45
N LYS A 37 8.28 -6.23 -7.66
CA LYS A 37 9.75 -6.35 -7.72
C LYS A 37 10.27 -6.86 -9.09
N ASN A 38 11.28 -6.18 -9.62
CA ASN A 38 12.28 -6.64 -10.59
C ASN A 38 11.89 -7.30 -11.94
N LYS A 39 10.64 -7.22 -12.41
CA LYS A 39 10.34 -7.25 -13.85
C LYS A 39 9.51 -6.02 -14.22
N LYS A 40 9.94 -5.25 -15.23
CA LYS A 40 9.22 -4.09 -15.76
C LYS A 40 8.44 -4.51 -17.00
N ALA A 41 7.13 -4.64 -16.87
CA ALA A 41 6.22 -4.67 -18.01
C ALA A 41 5.68 -3.25 -18.26
N PRO A 42 5.49 -2.80 -19.51
CA PRO A 42 4.77 -1.57 -19.79
C PRO A 42 3.34 -1.66 -19.24
N PHE A 43 2.98 -0.72 -18.39
CA PHE A 43 1.63 -0.55 -17.86
C PHE A 43 1.30 0.94 -17.92
N THR A 44 0.49 1.33 -18.91
CA THR A 44 0.24 2.71 -19.30
C THR A 44 -1.25 2.93 -19.55
N ASN A 45 -1.69 4.19 -19.58
CA ASN A 45 -3.10 4.57 -19.80
C ASN A 45 -4.05 3.95 -18.74
N PHE A 46 -3.66 4.06 -17.47
CA PHE A 46 -4.46 3.62 -16.32
C PHE A 46 -4.52 4.75 -15.29
N ASP A 47 -5.73 5.21 -14.97
CA ASP A 47 -5.98 6.12 -13.86
C ASP A 47 -6.33 5.30 -12.60
N PRO A 48 -5.51 5.32 -11.53
CA PRO A 48 -5.81 4.60 -10.31
C PRO A 48 -6.97 5.20 -9.49
N SER A 49 -7.46 6.40 -9.83
CA SER A 49 -8.60 7.02 -9.14
C SER A 49 -9.88 6.18 -9.25
N VAL A 50 -10.01 5.39 -10.32
CA VAL A 50 -11.15 4.46 -10.55
C VAL A 50 -11.22 3.31 -9.54
N LEU A 51 -10.17 3.12 -8.73
CA LEU A 51 -10.12 2.13 -7.65
C LEU A 51 -10.43 2.75 -6.27
N LEU A 52 -10.81 4.02 -6.21
CA LEU A 52 -11.23 4.66 -4.97
C LEU A 52 -12.71 4.35 -4.65
N PRO A 53 -13.10 4.30 -3.37
CA PRO A 53 -14.50 4.19 -2.99
C PRO A 53 -15.31 5.45 -3.36
N PRO A 54 -16.64 5.36 -3.47
CA PRO A 54 -17.50 6.51 -3.76
C PRO A 54 -17.40 7.65 -2.74
N SER A 55 -17.38 7.34 -1.44
CA SER A 55 -17.04 8.31 -0.39
C SER A 55 -15.55 8.30 -0.10
N LEU A 56 -14.94 9.48 -0.13
CA LEU A 56 -13.56 9.70 0.27
C LEU A 56 -13.42 10.02 1.77
N ASP A 57 -14.45 9.80 2.60
CA ASP A 57 -14.33 9.85 4.06
C ASP A 57 -13.15 8.98 4.54
N TYR A 58 -12.27 9.53 5.39
CA TYR A 58 -11.05 8.83 5.80
C TYR A 58 -10.69 9.02 7.27
N TRP A 59 -9.87 8.07 7.77
CA TRP A 59 -9.03 8.24 8.94
C TRP A 59 -7.59 8.53 8.55
N ALA A 60 -6.92 9.41 9.30
CA ALA A 60 -5.51 9.75 9.08
C ALA A 60 -4.68 9.63 10.36
N TYR A 61 -3.48 9.06 10.22
CA TYR A 61 -2.51 8.92 11.31
C TYR A 61 -1.07 8.81 10.78
N SER A 62 -0.09 9.22 11.58
CA SER A 62 1.34 9.01 11.28
C SER A 62 1.76 7.58 11.61
N GLY A 63 2.46 6.92 10.69
CA GLY A 63 2.86 5.53 10.83
C GLY A 63 4.04 5.17 9.92
N SER A 64 4.14 3.88 9.61
CA SER A 64 5.30 3.31 8.91
C SER A 64 4.93 2.64 7.60
N LEU A 65 5.95 2.34 6.79
CA LEU A 65 5.88 1.26 5.80
C LEU A 65 5.47 -0.06 6.49
N THR A 66 4.69 -0.91 5.81
CA THR A 66 4.21 -2.20 6.36
C THR A 66 5.13 -3.38 6.06
N HIS A 67 6.23 -3.16 5.35
CA HIS A 67 7.28 -4.14 5.05
C HIS A 67 8.66 -3.46 5.21
N PRO A 68 9.76 -4.21 5.50
CA PRO A 68 11.12 -3.67 5.48
C PRO A 68 11.37 -2.71 4.30
N PRO A 69 11.96 -1.52 4.54
CA PRO A 69 12.69 -1.11 5.75
C PRO A 69 11.85 -0.60 6.94
N LEU A 70 10.51 -0.60 6.88
CA LEU A 70 9.62 -0.17 7.99
C LEU A 70 9.80 1.28 8.46
N HIS A 71 10.32 2.19 7.63
CA HIS A 71 10.48 3.62 7.99
C HIS A 71 9.17 4.25 8.45
N GLU A 72 9.23 5.06 9.52
CA GLU A 72 8.12 5.86 10.07
C GLU A 72 7.94 7.19 9.29
N SER A 73 7.94 7.08 7.96
CA SER A 73 7.94 8.19 6.98
C SER A 73 6.57 8.49 6.38
N VAL A 74 5.51 7.95 6.99
CA VAL A 74 4.21 7.77 6.32
C VAL A 74 3.09 8.49 7.05
N THR A 75 2.42 9.41 6.34
CA THR A 75 1.04 9.77 6.66
C THR A 75 0.10 8.79 5.98
N TRP A 76 -0.64 8.02 6.77
CA TRP A 76 -1.65 7.09 6.28
C TRP A 76 -2.98 7.82 6.06
N ILE A 77 -3.66 7.49 4.96
CA ILE A 77 -5.04 7.86 4.68
C ILE A 77 -5.80 6.55 4.44
N ILE A 78 -6.74 6.23 5.33
CA ILE A 78 -7.53 5.00 5.31
C ILE A 78 -8.99 5.36 5.07
N PHE A 79 -9.51 5.05 3.88
CA PHE A 79 -10.92 5.31 3.58
C PHE A 79 -11.87 4.48 4.45
N LYS A 80 -13.00 5.09 4.79
CA LYS A 80 -14.11 4.52 5.57
C LYS A 80 -14.91 3.51 4.76
N GLU A 81 -15.13 3.80 3.47
CA GLU A 81 -15.79 2.89 2.54
C GLU A 81 -14.79 1.92 1.89
N THR A 82 -15.28 0.72 1.58
CA THR A 82 -14.48 -0.36 0.98
C THR A 82 -14.93 -0.66 -0.44
N ILE A 83 -13.97 -0.90 -1.34
CA ILE A 83 -14.25 -1.52 -2.64
C ILE A 83 -14.36 -3.05 -2.53
N SER A 84 -15.13 -3.66 -3.43
CA SER A 84 -15.29 -5.12 -3.51
C SER A 84 -14.20 -5.76 -4.38
N VAL A 85 -13.81 -7.00 -4.03
CA VAL A 85 -12.96 -7.86 -4.86
C VAL A 85 -13.51 -9.28 -4.83
N SER A 86 -13.59 -9.94 -5.99
CA SER A 86 -14.14 -11.29 -6.11
C SER A 86 -13.19 -12.37 -5.58
N SER A 87 -13.70 -13.58 -5.37
CA SER A 87 -12.89 -14.70 -4.86
C SER A 87 -11.83 -15.13 -5.90
N GLU A 88 -12.18 -15.01 -7.17
CA GLU A 88 -11.42 -15.37 -8.37
C GLU A 88 -10.34 -14.32 -8.65
N GLN A 89 -10.68 -13.03 -8.57
CA GLN A 89 -9.72 -11.93 -8.60
C GLN A 89 -8.68 -12.07 -7.47
N LEU A 90 -9.12 -12.45 -6.26
CA LEU A 90 -8.21 -12.73 -5.15
C LEU A 90 -7.37 -14.00 -5.35
N ALA A 91 -7.87 -14.99 -6.10
CA ALA A 91 -7.09 -16.16 -6.50
C ALA A 91 -5.97 -15.79 -7.48
N GLN A 92 -6.19 -14.85 -8.41
CA GLN A 92 -5.16 -14.33 -9.33
C GLN A 92 -3.97 -13.70 -8.60
N PHE A 93 -4.20 -13.00 -7.48
CA PHE A 93 -3.10 -12.50 -6.63
C PHE A 93 -2.33 -13.65 -5.94
N ARG A 94 -3.04 -14.71 -5.55
CA ARG A 94 -2.43 -15.89 -4.89
C ARG A 94 -1.71 -16.82 -5.85
N SER A 95 -2.01 -16.78 -7.14
CA SER A 95 -1.29 -17.51 -8.19
C SER A 95 0.06 -16.87 -8.57
N LEU A 96 0.39 -15.69 -8.05
CA LEU A 96 1.69 -15.05 -8.30
C LEU A 96 2.82 -15.80 -7.58
N LEU A 97 3.95 -15.95 -8.27
CA LEU A 97 5.16 -16.57 -7.76
C LEU A 97 6.05 -15.56 -7.00
N ALA A 98 6.64 -16.00 -5.90
CA ALA A 98 7.58 -15.25 -5.06
C ALA A 98 9.05 -15.48 -5.43
N ASN A 99 9.32 -16.58 -6.14
CA ASN A 99 10.65 -17.02 -6.58
C ASN A 99 11.04 -16.46 -7.96
N ALA A 100 12.31 -16.63 -8.35
CA ALA A 100 12.76 -16.27 -9.68
C ALA A 100 12.37 -17.35 -10.72
N GLU A 101 12.48 -16.98 -11.99
CA GLU A 101 12.27 -17.89 -13.11
C GLU A 101 13.38 -18.95 -13.14
N GLY A 102 13.01 -20.23 -13.22
CA GLY A 102 13.91 -21.38 -13.09
C GLY A 102 14.00 -21.98 -11.68
N ASP A 103 13.56 -21.26 -10.64
CA ASP A 103 13.43 -21.81 -9.28
C ASP A 103 12.18 -22.70 -9.14
N ARG A 104 12.14 -23.51 -8.08
CA ARG A 104 10.91 -24.20 -7.65
C ARG A 104 9.83 -23.18 -7.29
N GLU A 105 8.62 -23.39 -7.82
CA GLU A 105 7.47 -22.51 -7.58
C GLU A 105 7.11 -22.36 -6.09
N VAL A 106 7.05 -21.10 -5.64
CA VAL A 106 6.60 -20.68 -4.32
C VAL A 106 5.56 -19.58 -4.49
N HIS A 107 4.30 -19.91 -4.20
CA HIS A 107 3.16 -19.01 -4.40
C HIS A 107 2.98 -17.97 -3.28
N ILE A 108 2.62 -16.73 -3.62
CA ILE A 108 2.34 -15.64 -2.66
C ILE A 108 0.96 -15.84 -2.03
N LYS A 109 0.89 -16.72 -1.01
CA LYS A 109 -0.38 -17.01 -0.30
C LYS A 109 -0.88 -15.83 0.55
N GLN A 110 0.03 -15.05 1.12
CA GLN A 110 -0.24 -13.88 1.97
C GLN A 110 0.97 -12.95 2.05
N ASN A 111 0.72 -11.65 2.23
CA ASN A 111 1.75 -10.60 2.32
C ASN A 111 1.38 -9.47 3.32
N ASN A 112 0.36 -9.68 4.16
CA ASN A 112 -0.11 -8.69 5.13
C ASN A 112 0.70 -8.73 6.45
N ARG A 113 1.07 -7.56 6.97
CA ARG A 113 1.61 -7.40 8.33
C ARG A 113 0.46 -7.30 9.36
N PRO A 114 0.57 -7.92 10.55
CA PRO A 114 -0.42 -7.73 11.62
C PRO A 114 -0.51 -6.26 12.07
N PRO A 115 -1.67 -5.78 12.55
CA PRO A 115 -1.80 -4.47 13.20
C PRO A 115 -0.75 -4.29 14.31
N GLN A 116 -0.23 -3.07 14.44
CA GLN A 116 0.80 -2.72 15.43
C GLN A 116 0.21 -1.81 16.51
N PRO A 117 0.72 -1.83 17.76
CA PRO A 117 0.21 -0.98 18.83
C PRO A 117 0.21 0.52 18.47
N LEU A 118 -0.83 1.25 18.88
CA LEU A 118 -0.93 2.69 18.61
C LEU A 118 0.15 3.52 19.32
N LYS A 119 0.68 3.07 20.47
CA LYS A 119 1.71 3.78 21.26
C LYS A 119 1.37 5.27 21.50
N GLY A 120 0.11 5.57 21.83
CA GLY A 120 -0.35 6.94 22.11
C GLY A 120 -0.63 7.82 20.88
N ARG A 121 -0.46 7.31 19.65
CA ARG A 121 -0.82 8.05 18.43
C ARG A 121 -2.32 8.29 18.33
N THR A 122 -2.69 9.52 18.02
CA THR A 122 -4.07 9.92 17.69
C THR A 122 -4.40 9.58 16.25
N VAL A 123 -5.57 8.97 16.02
CA VAL A 123 -6.19 8.81 14.70
C VAL A 123 -7.22 9.91 14.52
N LYS A 124 -7.11 10.70 13.45
CA LYS A 124 -8.08 11.73 13.07
C LYS A 124 -9.11 11.16 12.09
N ALA A 125 -10.34 11.67 12.10
CA ALA A 125 -11.35 11.39 11.08
C ALA A 125 -11.63 12.66 10.26
N SER A 126 -12.10 12.51 9.02
CA SER A 126 -12.55 13.61 8.15
C SER A 126 -14.03 13.98 8.32
N PHE A 127 -14.75 13.25 9.18
CA PHE A 127 -16.20 13.24 9.35
C PHE A 127 -16.59 13.19 10.85
#